data_AF-A0A4Q0VIG4-F1
#
_entry.id   AF-A0A4Q0VIG4-F1
#
_cell.length_a   1.000
_cell.length_b   1.000
_cell.length_c   1.000
_cell.angle_alpha   90.00
_cell.angle_beta   90.00
_cell.angle_gamma   90.00
#
_symmetry.space_group_name_H-M   'P 1'
#
loop_
_entity.id
_entity.type
_entity.pdbx_description
1 polymer ?
#
loop_
_entity_poly.entity_id
_entity_poly.type
_entity_poly.pdbx_seq_one_letter_code
_entity_poly.pdbx_strand_id
1 'polypeptide(L)'
;MPRFQVTQTGYTIQDDLQVVGRDLLIVVTGGTTPHIGDVTTLTATTPLQTVKFPSHDGRFHKDNFVSERIARVIQPVLEGTCTITAGIHVDQITQAQIAASAPMGDELGRQIAAWLKDHPATAPKPQYYRDDQTPPRN
;
A
#
# COMPACT_ATOMS: atom_id res chain seq x y z
N MET A 1 3.64 -8.69 -12.12
CA MET A 1 3.38 -8.02 -10.83
C MET A 1 3.67 -9.05 -9.76
N PRO A 2 4.71 -8.86 -8.93
CA PRO A 2 4.92 -9.71 -7.75
C PRO A 2 3.67 -9.67 -6.85
N ARG A 3 3.35 -10.82 -6.27
CA ARG A 3 2.25 -11.00 -5.33
C ARG A 3 2.77 -11.67 -4.07
N PHE A 4 2.35 -11.14 -2.93
CA PHE A 4 2.69 -11.66 -1.61
C PHE A 4 1.40 -11.97 -0.84
N GLN A 5 1.48 -12.91 0.10
CA GLN A 5 0.32 -13.31 0.88
C GLN A 5 0.71 -13.76 2.29
N VAL A 6 -0.18 -13.50 3.24
CA VAL A 6 -0.05 -13.92 4.63
C VAL A 6 -1.38 -14.46 5.11
N THR A 7 -1.34 -15.64 5.74
CA THR A 7 -2.50 -16.28 6.36
C THR A 7 -2.30 -16.34 7.86
N GLN A 8 -3.23 -15.78 8.64
CA GLN A 8 -3.27 -15.96 10.09
C GLN A 8 -4.72 -16.05 10.54
N THR A 9 -4.98 -16.76 11.64
CA THR A 9 -6.31 -16.85 12.26
C THR A 9 -7.43 -17.26 11.27
N GLY A 10 -7.10 -18.09 10.29
CA GLY A 10 -8.05 -18.67 9.34
C GLY A 10 -8.45 -17.78 8.17
N TYR A 11 -7.78 -16.65 7.92
CA TYR A 11 -8.00 -15.85 6.70
C TYR A 11 -6.68 -15.35 6.11
N THR A 12 -6.72 -15.01 4.83
CA THR A 12 -5.56 -14.53 4.05
C THR A 12 -5.77 -13.08 3.65
N ILE A 13 -4.69 -12.30 3.74
CA ILE A 13 -4.54 -11.04 3.01
C ILE A 13 -3.41 -11.21 2.01
N GLN A 14 -3.51 -10.50 0.89
CA GLN A 14 -2.53 -10.51 -0.17
C GLN A 14 -2.31 -9.10 -0.68
N ASP A 15 -1.15 -8.86 -1.28
CA ASP A 15 -0.90 -7.66 -2.06
C ASP A 15 -0.41 -7.98 -3.47
N ASP A 16 -0.88 -7.19 -4.43
CA ASP A 16 -0.33 -7.12 -5.78
C ASP A 16 0.50 -5.84 -5.91
N LEU A 17 1.80 -6.01 -6.14
CA LEU A 17 2.74 -4.91 -6.30
C LEU A 17 2.99 -4.62 -7.79
N GLN A 18 2.83 -3.35 -8.15
CA GLN A 18 3.20 -2.80 -9.46
C GLN A 18 4.22 -1.68 -9.29
N VAL A 19 5.35 -1.82 -9.96
CA VAL A 19 6.33 -0.74 -10.11
C VAL A 19 5.94 0.13 -11.31
N VAL A 20 5.79 1.42 -11.10
CA VAL A 20 5.48 2.43 -12.11
C VAL A 20 6.64 3.42 -12.17
N GLY A 21 7.59 3.19 -13.06
CA GLY A 21 8.85 3.96 -13.04
C GLY A 21 9.64 3.68 -11.76
N ARG A 22 9.70 4.65 -10.84
CA ARG A 22 10.26 4.49 -9.47
C ARG A 22 9.19 4.47 -8.37
N ASP A 23 7.93 4.65 -8.77
CA ASP A 23 6.79 4.69 -7.86
C ASP A 23 6.19 3.30 -7.70
N LEU A 24 5.48 3.09 -6.59
CA LEU A 24 4.80 1.84 -6.30
C LEU A 24 3.28 2.04 -6.27
N LEU A 25 2.57 1.10 -6.89
CA LEU A 25 1.15 0.88 -6.65
C LEU A 25 1.00 -0.50 -6.00
N ILE A 26 0.39 -0.53 -4.81
CA ILE A 26 0.16 -1.76 -4.05
C ILE A 26 -1.35 -1.91 -3.87
N VAL A 27 -1.89 -3.06 -4.29
CA VAL A 27 -3.32 -3.38 -4.11
C VAL A 27 -3.44 -4.47 -3.08
N VAL A 28 -3.90 -4.13 -1.88
CA VAL A 28 -4.09 -5.04 -0.75
C VAL A 28 -5.54 -5.51 -0.70
N THR A 29 -5.74 -6.82 -0.80
CA THR A 29 -7.07 -7.44 -0.72
C THR A 29 -7.06 -8.65 0.20
N GLY A 30 -8.22 -9.08 0.67
CA GLY A 30 -8.29 -10.30 1.47
C GLY A 30 -9.63 -10.56 2.11
N GLY A 31 -9.69 -11.67 2.84
CA GLY A 31 -10.90 -12.17 3.48
C GLY A 31 -11.88 -12.79 2.47
N THR A 32 -13.17 -12.70 2.78
CA THR A 32 -14.26 -13.36 2.05
C THR A 32 -14.86 -12.48 0.95
N THR A 33 -14.98 -11.16 1.17
CA THR A 33 -15.68 -10.25 0.25
C THR A 33 -14.90 -8.93 0.06
N PRO A 34 -13.71 -8.97 -0.57
CA PRO A 34 -12.85 -7.80 -0.67
C PRO A 34 -13.52 -6.62 -1.40
N HIS A 35 -13.29 -5.41 -0.89
CA HIS A 35 -13.76 -4.14 -1.46
C HIS A 35 -12.55 -3.18 -1.62
N ILE A 36 -12.78 -1.87 -1.70
CA ILE A 36 -11.73 -0.85 -1.48
C ILE A 36 -12.23 0.05 -0.38
N GLY A 37 -11.54 0.07 0.76
CA GLY A 37 -11.96 0.81 1.96
C GLY A 37 -11.07 1.99 2.30
N ASP A 38 -9.84 2.03 1.82
CA ASP A 38 -8.98 3.22 1.91
C ASP A 38 -7.93 3.30 0.79
N VAL A 39 -7.33 4.48 0.72
CA VAL A 39 -6.11 4.75 -0.02
C VAL A 39 -5.10 5.40 0.92
N THR A 40 -3.92 4.78 1.06
CA THR A 40 -2.77 5.34 1.76
C THR A 40 -1.69 5.76 0.78
N THR A 41 -1.21 7.00 0.89
CA THR A 41 -0.12 7.53 0.08
C THR A 41 1.05 7.93 0.95
N LEU A 42 2.25 7.78 0.41
CA LEU A 42 3.49 8.20 1.05
C LEU A 42 4.58 8.47 0.02
N THR A 43 5.62 9.18 0.45
CA THR A 43 6.90 9.24 -0.25
C THR A 43 7.99 8.78 0.71
N ALA A 44 9.22 8.65 0.22
CA ALA A 44 10.38 8.36 1.07
C ALA A 44 10.59 9.39 2.20
N THR A 45 10.12 10.64 2.04
CA THR A 45 10.45 11.74 2.96
C THR A 45 9.24 12.46 3.54
N THR A 46 8.02 12.21 3.06
CA THR A 46 6.81 12.84 3.56
C THR A 46 6.01 11.92 4.49
N PRO A 47 5.25 12.46 5.46
CA PRO A 47 4.34 11.67 6.27
C PRO A 47 3.33 10.90 5.42
N LEU A 48 2.87 9.77 5.96
CA LEU A 48 1.79 8.97 5.38
C LEU A 48 0.48 9.77 5.43
N GLN A 49 -0.33 9.66 4.38
CA GLN A 49 -1.67 10.22 4.32
C GLN A 49 -2.67 9.12 3.95
N THR A 50 -3.79 9.04 4.65
CA THR A 50 -4.82 8.03 4.38
C THR A 50 -6.17 8.68 4.17
N VAL A 51 -6.81 8.37 3.05
CA VAL A 51 -8.22 8.66 2.80
C VAL A 51 -9.02 7.39 3.03
N LYS A 52 -9.95 7.43 3.98
CA LYS A 52 -10.82 6.31 4.31
C LYS A 52 -12.17 6.50 3.61
N PHE A 53 -12.71 5.44 3.02
CA PHE A 53 -14.01 5.47 2.38
C PHE A 53 -15.14 5.09 3.36
N PRO A 54 -16.34 5.68 3.20
CA PRO A 54 -17.50 5.33 4.01
C PRO A 54 -17.85 3.84 3.88
N SER A 55 -18.27 3.27 5.00
CA SER A 55 -18.82 1.93 5.12
C SER A 55 -20.33 2.03 5.44
N HIS A 56 -20.92 0.91 5.86
CA HIS A 56 -22.28 0.87 6.39
C HIS A 56 -22.43 1.74 7.66
N ASP A 57 -23.65 2.24 7.87
CA ASP A 57 -24.07 2.99 9.05
C ASP A 57 -23.27 4.27 9.35
N GLY A 58 -22.75 4.93 8.31
CA GLY A 58 -21.98 6.18 8.45
C GLY A 58 -20.61 6.02 9.10
N ARG A 59 -20.14 4.79 9.29
CA ARG A 59 -18.78 4.48 9.74
C ARG A 59 -17.80 4.54 8.56
N PHE A 60 -16.51 4.58 8.84
CA PHE A 60 -15.47 4.38 7.82
C PHE A 60 -14.94 2.95 7.86
N HIS A 61 -14.51 2.45 6.71
CA HIS A 61 -13.69 1.26 6.63
C HIS A 61 -12.40 1.44 7.47
N LYS A 62 -11.85 0.32 7.94
CA LYS A 62 -10.67 0.27 8.80
C LYS A 62 -9.53 -0.51 8.15
N ASP A 63 -9.55 -0.60 6.83
CA ASP A 63 -8.50 -1.25 6.05
C ASP A 63 -7.13 -0.57 6.25
N ASN A 64 -7.16 0.70 6.72
CA ASN A 64 -5.99 1.50 7.02
C ASN A 64 -5.09 0.91 8.10
N PHE A 65 -5.63 0.02 8.94
CA PHE A 65 -4.85 -0.73 9.92
C PHE A 65 -3.81 -1.63 9.26
N VAL A 66 -4.01 -2.04 7.99
CA VAL A 66 -3.09 -2.86 7.21
C VAL A 66 -2.25 -2.01 6.27
N SER A 67 -2.85 -1.10 5.51
CA SER A 67 -2.10 -0.26 4.54
C SER A 67 -1.06 0.62 5.23
N GLU A 68 -1.36 1.22 6.39
CA GLU A 68 -0.39 2.02 7.13
C GLU A 68 0.76 1.19 7.70
N ARG A 69 0.53 -0.09 8.03
CA ARG A 69 1.56 -1.01 8.50
C ARG A 69 2.55 -1.31 7.38
N ILE A 70 2.02 -1.72 6.22
CA ILE A 70 2.81 -1.94 5.01
C ILE A 70 3.61 -0.68 4.67
N ALA A 71 2.94 0.47 4.60
CA ALA A 71 3.54 1.75 4.26
C ALA A 71 4.73 2.10 5.18
N ARG A 72 4.59 1.96 6.50
CA ARG A 72 5.69 2.21 7.45
C ARG A 72 6.88 1.29 7.25
N VAL A 73 6.64 0.02 6.92
CA VAL A 73 7.71 -0.95 6.70
C VAL A 73 8.48 -0.66 5.40
N ILE A 74 7.78 -0.28 4.33
CA ILE A 74 8.41 -0.05 3.02
C ILE A 74 9.01 1.35 2.88
N GLN A 75 8.52 2.35 3.64
CA GLN A 75 8.96 3.74 3.51
C GLN A 75 10.48 3.94 3.49
N PRO A 76 11.28 3.26 4.35
CA PRO A 76 12.74 3.43 4.36
C PRO A 76 13.45 2.92 3.10
N VAL A 77 12.79 2.11 2.27
CA VAL A 77 13.35 1.55 1.03
C VAL A 77 12.69 2.11 -0.24
N LEU A 78 11.83 3.12 -0.11
CA LEU A 78 11.20 3.78 -1.26
C LEU A 78 12.21 4.68 -1.99
N GLU A 79 12.26 4.53 -3.31
CA GLU A 79 12.99 5.46 -4.20
C GLU A 79 12.10 6.58 -4.77
N GLY A 80 10.78 6.42 -4.68
CA GLY A 80 9.78 7.34 -5.20
C GLY A 80 8.58 7.48 -4.27
N THR A 81 7.41 7.62 -4.86
CA THR A 81 6.12 7.64 -4.16
C THR A 81 5.51 6.25 -4.09
N CYS A 82 4.60 6.05 -3.15
CA CYS A 82 3.83 4.82 -3.07
C CYS A 82 2.35 5.16 -2.82
N THR A 83 1.48 4.45 -3.52
CA THR A 83 0.04 4.46 -3.31
C THR A 83 -0.42 3.04 -3.00
N ILE A 84 -1.11 2.87 -1.88
CA ILE A 84 -1.65 1.60 -1.42
C ILE A 84 -3.17 1.72 -1.44
N THR A 85 -3.86 0.86 -2.16
CA THR A 85 -5.30 0.65 -1.96
C THR A 85 -5.47 -0.55 -1.04
N ALA A 86 -6.36 -0.45 -0.04
CA ALA A 86 -6.63 -1.56 0.85
C ALA A 86 -8.12 -1.83 1.00
N GLY A 87 -8.47 -3.11 1.04
CA GLY A 87 -9.85 -3.55 1.11
C GLY A 87 -9.97 -5.01 1.49
N ILE A 88 -10.25 -5.23 2.77
CA ILE A 88 -10.29 -6.55 3.40
C ILE A 88 -11.63 -6.68 4.11
N HIS A 89 -12.37 -7.72 3.79
CA HIS A 89 -13.62 -8.01 4.48
C HIS A 89 -13.64 -9.46 4.92
N VAL A 90 -13.84 -9.69 6.21
CA VAL A 90 -14.02 -11.03 6.78
C VAL A 90 -15.39 -11.08 7.41
N ASP A 91 -16.23 -12.00 6.93
CA ASP A 91 -17.57 -12.18 7.52
C ASP A 91 -17.47 -12.55 8.99
N GLN A 92 -18.26 -11.87 9.82
CA GLN A 92 -18.31 -12.09 11.27
C GLN A 92 -16.92 -12.03 11.92
N ILE A 93 -16.09 -11.07 11.49
CA ILE A 93 -14.70 -10.94 11.96
C ILE A 93 -14.60 -10.97 13.49
N THR A 94 -13.72 -11.82 13.99
CA THR A 94 -13.46 -11.99 15.42
C THR A 94 -12.39 -11.03 15.92
N GLN A 95 -12.32 -10.82 17.24
CA GLN A 95 -11.25 -10.01 17.85
C GLN A 95 -9.84 -10.59 17.58
N ALA A 96 -9.72 -11.92 17.52
CA ALA A 96 -8.45 -12.58 17.19
C ALA A 96 -8.01 -12.26 15.75
N GLN A 97 -8.96 -12.27 14.80
CA GLN A 97 -8.69 -11.90 13.41
C GLN A 97 -8.36 -10.41 13.27
N ILE A 98 -9.07 -9.53 13.97
CA ILE A 98 -8.73 -8.10 14.03
C ILE A 98 -7.30 -7.91 14.56
N ALA A 99 -6.93 -8.60 15.65
CA ALA A 99 -5.59 -8.53 16.23
C ALA A 99 -4.50 -9.06 15.28
N ALA A 100 -4.83 -10.04 14.44
CA ALA A 100 -3.91 -10.59 13.45
C ALA A 100 -3.66 -9.65 12.25
N SER A 101 -4.61 -8.76 11.92
CA SER A 101 -4.49 -7.89 10.74
C SER A 101 -3.23 -7.02 10.72
N ALA A 102 -2.84 -6.44 11.86
CA ALA A 102 -1.66 -5.59 11.97
C ALA A 102 -0.34 -6.34 11.71
N PRO A 103 -0.02 -7.46 12.41
CA PRO A 103 1.20 -8.22 12.12
C PRO A 103 1.19 -8.85 10.73
N MET A 104 0.02 -9.16 10.15
CA MET A 104 -0.08 -9.59 8.76
C MET A 104 0.34 -8.47 7.78
N GLY A 105 -0.10 -7.22 8.03
CA GLY A 105 0.34 -6.06 7.26
C GLY A 105 1.84 -5.78 7.40
N ASP A 106 2.37 -5.89 8.61
CA ASP A 106 3.82 -5.75 8.84
C ASP A 106 4.61 -6.81 8.04
N GLU A 107 4.09 -8.03 7.94
CA GLU A 107 4.72 -9.15 7.21
C GLU A 107 4.66 -8.96 5.68
N LEU A 108 3.52 -8.56 5.13
CA LEU A 108 3.46 -8.17 3.71
C LEU A 108 4.47 -7.06 3.40
N GLY A 109 4.54 -6.02 4.24
CA GLY A 109 5.51 -4.95 4.10
C GLY A 109 6.96 -5.46 4.08
N ARG A 110 7.31 -6.46 4.89
CA ARG A 110 8.64 -7.07 4.88
C ARG A 110 8.92 -7.86 3.60
N GLN A 111 7.94 -8.62 3.10
CA GLN A 111 8.08 -9.36 1.85
C GLN A 111 8.29 -8.41 0.66
N ILE A 112 7.52 -7.32 0.60
CA ILE A 112 7.70 -6.25 -0.39
C ILE A 112 9.09 -5.62 -0.26
N ALA A 113 9.48 -5.21 0.94
CA ALA A 113 10.77 -4.55 1.17
C ALA A 113 11.96 -5.44 0.83
N ALA A 114 11.87 -6.76 1.08
CA ALA A 114 12.87 -7.72 0.65
C ALA A 114 12.92 -7.81 -0.88
N TRP A 115 11.76 -7.93 -1.53
CA TRP A 115 11.69 -7.99 -2.98
C TRP A 115 12.26 -6.75 -3.66
N LEU A 116 11.95 -5.55 -3.15
CA LEU A 116 12.46 -4.27 -3.69
C LEU A 116 13.99 -4.16 -3.60
N LYS A 117 14.62 -4.74 -2.56
CA LYS A 117 16.09 -4.75 -2.44
C LYS A 117 16.74 -5.61 -3.53
N ASP A 118 16.12 -6.73 -3.87
CA ASP A 118 16.61 -7.64 -4.91
C ASP A 118 16.22 -7.17 -6.32
N HIS A 119 15.25 -6.26 -6.43
CA HIS A 119 14.68 -5.75 -7.68
C HIS A 119 14.60 -4.21 -7.66
N PRO A 120 15.73 -3.49 -7.64
CA PRO A 120 15.74 -2.04 -7.57
C PRO A 120 15.02 -1.42 -8.78
N ALA A 121 14.22 -0.38 -8.54
CA ALA A 121 13.39 0.24 -9.57
C ALA A 121 14.25 1.07 -10.53
N THR A 122 14.51 0.55 -11.73
CA THR A 122 15.26 1.29 -12.74
C THR A 122 14.32 2.07 -13.67
N ALA A 123 14.35 3.40 -13.58
CA ALA A 123 13.67 4.28 -14.54
C ALA A 123 14.54 5.49 -14.91
N PRO A 124 14.47 5.99 -16.16
CA PRO A 124 15.14 7.22 -16.56
C PRO A 124 14.65 8.40 -15.72
N LYS A 125 15.54 9.36 -15.43
CA LYS A 125 15.13 10.61 -14.78
C LYS A 125 14.33 11.44 -15.78
N PRO A 126 13.19 12.05 -15.36
CA PRO A 126 12.49 13.00 -16.21
C PRO A 126 13.40 14.19 -16.55
N GLN A 127 13.22 14.73 -17.75
CA GLN A 127 13.87 15.98 -18.16
C GLN A 127 12.89 17.11 -17.99
N TYR A 128 13.24 18.05 -17.13
CA TYR A 128 12.47 19.27 -16.92
C TYR A 128 13.12 20.44 -17.66
N TYR A 129 12.30 21.45 -17.98
CA TYR A 129 12.81 22.73 -18.44
C TYR A 129 13.80 23.28 -17.40
N ARG A 130 14.93 23.75 -17.90
CA ARG A 130 15.95 24.42 -17.09
C ARG A 130 15.58 25.88 -16.86
N ASP A 131 16.28 26.54 -15.94
CA ASP A 131 16.02 27.95 -15.57
C ASP A 131 16.08 28.91 -16.78
N ASP A 132 16.80 28.55 -17.85
CA ASP A 132 16.92 29.30 -19.10
C ASP A 132 15.83 28.98 -20.15
N GLN A 133 14.89 28.09 -19.84
CA GLN A 133 13.86 27.63 -20.77
C GLN A 133 12.47 28.02 -20.28
N THR A 134 11.60 28.43 -21.21
CA THR A 134 10.21 28.77 -20.89
C THR A 134 9.32 27.54 -21.11
N PRO A 135 8.67 26.99 -20.06
CA PRO A 135 7.69 25.94 -20.25
C PRO A 135 6.47 26.47 -21.04
N PRO A 136 5.78 25.61 -21.80
CA PRO A 136 4.54 25.98 -22.50
C PRO A 136 3.51 26.51 -21.51
N ARG A 137 2.78 27.56 -21.90
CA ARG A 137 1.66 28.10 -21.12
C ARG A 137 0.37 27.42 -21.59
N ASN A 138 -0.44 26.96 -20.62
CA ASN A 138 -1.80 26.46 -20.87
C ASN A 138 -2.75 27.60 -21.23
#